data_AF-H2ERR6-F1
#
_entry.id   AF-H2ERR6-F1
#
_cell.length_a   1.000
_cell.length_b   1.000
_cell.length_c   1.000
_cell.angle_alpha   90.00
_cell.angle_beta   90.00
_cell.angle_gamma   90.00
#
_symmetry.space_group_name_H-M   'P 1'
#
loop_
_entity.id
_entity.type
_entity.pdbx_description
1 polymer ?
#
loop_
_entity_poly.entity_id
_entity_poly.type
_entity_poly.pdbx_seq_one_letter_code
_entity_poly.pdbx_strand_id
1 'polypeptide(L)'
;MEKQDGIWGNKARPVHLETLLPMTSWVENEAVAKWYEAKREMHEKGQYQTEWRKLNLQLKADALSDYLLDTGALLFVDDAHKLTGRKAQVARTCLLSSKIWIMTASEEGRLPPSIRPVIERRNPQRTNLLTDASYDTTKALIWFIVAMCIVSGAWEAGAVVGGLQMLGSGRRSARAD
;
A
#
# COMPACT_ATOMS: atom_id res chain seq x y z
N MET A 1 17.00 -18.07 14.18
CA MET A 1 15.68 -17.71 13.60
C MET A 1 14.62 -18.16 14.59
N GLU A 2 13.83 -17.22 15.08
CA GLU A 2 12.72 -17.49 16.02
C GLU A 2 11.61 -18.22 15.25
N LYS A 3 11.24 -19.43 15.70
CA LYS A 3 10.25 -20.28 15.01
C LYS A 3 8.86 -19.67 15.23
N GLN A 4 8.23 -19.14 14.18
CA GLN A 4 6.85 -18.67 14.26
C GLN A 4 5.89 -19.80 13.89
N ASP A 5 5.03 -20.18 14.83
CA ASP A 5 3.93 -21.11 14.58
C ASP A 5 2.79 -20.34 13.89
N GLY A 6 2.72 -20.45 12.56
CA GLY A 6 1.71 -19.82 11.72
C GLY A 6 1.87 -20.18 10.24
N ILE A 7 0.93 -19.70 9.41
CA ILE A 7 0.83 -19.99 7.95
C ILE A 7 2.13 -19.65 7.20
N TRP A 8 2.97 -18.79 7.76
CA TRP A 8 4.19 -18.27 7.15
C TRP A 8 5.44 -19.14 7.35
N GLY A 9 5.36 -20.18 8.20
CA GLY A 9 6.45 -21.12 8.46
C GLY A 9 7.71 -20.46 9.04
N ASN A 10 8.87 -21.07 8.82
CA ASN A 10 10.16 -20.67 9.40
C ASN A 10 10.82 -19.46 8.69
N LYS A 11 10.03 -18.59 8.06
CA LYS A 11 10.53 -17.47 7.25
C LYS A 11 10.94 -16.28 8.13
N ALA A 12 11.82 -15.44 7.60
CA ALA A 12 12.18 -14.17 8.22
C ALA A 12 10.92 -13.29 8.39
N ARG A 13 10.87 -12.50 9.47
CA ARG A 13 9.71 -11.66 9.78
C ARG A 13 9.50 -10.62 8.66
N PRO A 14 8.25 -10.40 8.24
CA PRO A 14 7.95 -9.43 7.18
C PRO A 14 8.24 -7.99 7.60
N VAL A 15 8.46 -7.14 6.60
CA VAL A 15 8.58 -5.68 6.77
C VAL A 15 7.29 -5.04 6.28
N HIS A 16 6.70 -4.18 7.10
CA HIS A 16 5.46 -3.46 6.79
C HIS A 16 5.75 -1.97 6.62
N LEU A 17 5.41 -1.43 5.44
CA LEU A 17 5.50 -0.01 5.12
C LEU A 17 4.08 0.56 5.01
N GLU A 18 3.53 0.97 6.15
CA GLU A 18 2.21 1.62 6.22
C GLU A 18 2.35 3.11 5.91
N THR A 19 1.86 3.53 4.74
CA THR A 19 2.15 4.88 4.24
C THR A 19 1.54 6.00 5.09
N LEU A 20 0.41 5.73 5.75
CA LEU A 20 -0.27 6.67 6.64
C LEU A 20 0.48 6.89 7.97
N LEU A 21 1.23 5.89 8.44
CA LEU A 21 2.02 6.00 9.67
C LEU A 21 3.33 6.77 9.46
N PRO A 22 3.87 7.45 10.49
CA PRO A 22 5.16 8.13 10.38
C PRO A 22 6.28 7.13 10.08
N MET A 23 7.35 7.58 9.39
CA MET A 23 8.47 6.72 8.98
C MET A 23 9.20 6.06 10.17
N THR A 24 9.08 6.62 11.37
CA THR A 24 9.58 6.02 12.61
C THR A 24 8.94 4.65 12.88
N SER A 25 7.65 4.49 12.60
CA SER A 25 6.95 3.20 12.76
C SER A 25 7.52 2.09 11.85
N TRP A 26 8.04 2.45 10.68
CA TRP A 26 8.61 1.49 9.74
C TRP A 26 9.93 0.90 10.24
N VAL A 27 10.73 1.74 10.89
CA VAL A 27 12.07 1.35 11.36
C VAL A 27 12.06 0.71 12.73
N GLU A 28 11.01 0.87 13.53
CA GLU A 28 10.89 0.25 14.86
C GLU A 28 10.49 -1.24 14.78
N ASN A 29 11.14 -1.97 13.87
CA ASN A 29 10.95 -3.41 13.70
C ASN A 29 12.01 -4.18 14.50
N GLU A 30 11.57 -4.91 15.53
CA GLU A 30 12.44 -5.72 16.39
C GLU A 30 13.24 -6.78 15.62
N ALA A 31 12.67 -7.31 14.53
CA ALA A 31 13.34 -8.35 13.73
C ALA A 31 14.58 -7.79 13.03
N VAL A 32 14.43 -6.59 12.48
CA VAL A 32 15.49 -5.86 11.79
C VAL A 32 16.55 -5.43 12.80
N ALA A 33 16.14 -4.95 13.98
CA ALA A 33 17.05 -4.62 15.07
C ALA A 33 17.89 -5.83 15.51
N LYS A 34 17.26 -6.98 15.76
CA LYS A 34 17.95 -8.23 16.14
C LYS A 34 18.90 -8.70 15.04
N TRP A 35 18.49 -8.65 13.77
CA TRP A 35 19.33 -9.01 12.64
C TRP A 35 20.54 -8.08 12.50
N TYR A 36 20.33 -6.77 12.65
CA TYR A 36 21.37 -5.77 12.55
C TYR A 36 22.45 -5.96 13.62
N GLU A 37 22.04 -6.17 14.87
CA GLU A 37 22.96 -6.43 15.98
C GLU A 37 23.75 -7.73 15.77
N ALA A 38 23.09 -8.80 15.32
CA ALA A 38 23.78 -10.05 14.98
C ALA A 38 24.81 -9.88 13.85
N LYS A 39 24.49 -9.10 12.80
CA LYS A 39 25.43 -8.77 11.73
C LYS A 39 26.61 -7.93 12.23
N ARG A 40 26.38 -7.01 13.17
CA ARG A 40 27.47 -6.25 13.81
C ARG A 40 28.43 -7.17 14.55
N GLU A 41 27.93 -8.06 15.41
CA GLU A 41 28.77 -8.97 16.20
C GLU A 41 29.63 -9.88 15.31
N MET A 42 29.10 -10.32 14.16
CA MET A 42 29.84 -11.13 13.20
C MET A 42 30.92 -10.34 12.43
N HIS A 43 30.84 -9.01 12.38
CA HIS A 43 31.73 -8.17 11.56
C HIS A 43 32.39 -7.05 12.39
N GLU A 44 33.46 -7.39 13.12
CA GLU A 44 34.24 -6.44 13.94
C GLU A 44 34.82 -5.23 13.17
N LYS A 45 35.00 -5.32 11.85
CA LYS A 45 35.47 -4.22 10.97
C LYS A 45 34.59 -4.03 9.73
N GLY A 46 33.28 -4.18 9.88
CA GLY A 46 32.30 -4.06 8.79
C GLY A 46 31.64 -2.68 8.67
N GLN A 47 30.61 -2.61 7.82
CA GLN A 47 29.72 -1.45 7.65
C GLN A 47 28.82 -1.18 8.87
N TYR A 48 28.65 -2.16 9.76
CA TYR A 48 27.70 -2.13 10.87
C TYR A 48 28.41 -1.93 12.21
N GLN A 49 28.99 -0.76 12.46
CA GLN A 49 29.79 -0.51 13.68
C GLN A 49 28.97 0.09 14.83
N THR A 50 27.95 0.88 14.51
CA THR A 50 27.15 1.61 15.50
C THR A 50 26.03 0.74 16.05
N GLU A 51 25.72 0.87 17.34
CA GLU A 51 24.53 0.22 17.95
C GLU A 51 23.23 0.70 17.31
N TRP A 52 22.29 -0.23 17.13
CA TRP A 52 20.97 0.03 16.56
C TRP A 52 20.26 1.21 17.22
N ARG A 53 20.34 1.30 18.55
CA ARG A 53 19.71 2.39 19.33
C ARG A 53 20.29 3.77 19.01
N LYS A 54 21.57 3.83 18.63
CA LYS A 54 22.30 5.07 18.32
C LYS A 54 22.20 5.45 16.83
N LEU A 55 21.66 4.59 15.98
CA LEU A 55 21.48 4.90 14.56
C LEU A 55 20.44 6.00 14.36
N ASN A 56 20.76 6.92 13.45
CA ASN A 56 19.80 7.87 12.92
C ASN A 56 18.72 7.14 12.11
N LEU A 57 17.54 7.75 12.03
CA LEU A 57 16.38 7.27 11.29
C LEU A 57 16.69 6.91 9.83
N GLN A 58 17.56 7.68 9.16
CA GLN A 58 17.98 7.38 7.79
C GLN A 58 18.74 6.04 7.70
N LEU A 59 19.72 5.82 8.59
CA LEU A 59 20.50 4.57 8.59
C LEU A 59 19.64 3.37 8.95
N LYS A 60 18.68 3.55 9.86
CA LYS A 60 17.69 2.50 10.17
C LYS A 60 16.81 2.17 8.96
N ALA A 61 16.43 3.18 8.18
CA ALA A 61 15.66 2.99 6.96
C ALA A 61 16.48 2.26 5.89
N ASP A 62 17.77 2.58 5.75
CA ASP A 62 18.67 1.88 4.82
C ASP A 62 18.89 0.41 5.25
N ALA A 63 18.96 0.14 6.56
CA ALA A 63 19.03 -1.22 7.10
C ALA A 63 17.78 -2.07 6.79
N LEU A 64 16.60 -1.46 6.56
CA LEU A 64 15.41 -2.21 6.13
C LEU A 64 15.62 -2.87 4.76
N SER A 65 16.22 -2.14 3.80
CA SER A 65 16.54 -2.70 2.49
C SER A 65 17.57 -3.82 2.58
N ASP A 66 18.61 -3.64 3.38
CA ASP A 66 19.65 -4.67 3.55
C ASP A 66 19.07 -5.93 4.19
N TYR A 67 18.20 -5.78 5.19
CA TYR A 67 17.49 -6.89 5.82
C TYR A 67 16.65 -7.67 4.80
N LEU A 68 15.89 -6.97 3.96
CA LEU A 68 15.07 -7.58 2.91
C LEU A 68 15.92 -8.34 1.88
N LEU A 69 17.08 -7.79 1.53
CA LEU A 69 18.01 -8.40 0.58
C LEU A 69 18.64 -9.69 1.12
N ASP A 70 19.13 -9.64 2.36
CA ASP A 70 19.85 -10.74 3.02
C ASP A 70 18.90 -11.88 3.41
N THR A 71 17.75 -11.53 3.99
CA THR A 71 16.81 -12.54 4.53
C THR A 71 15.78 -13.02 3.53
N GLY A 72 15.52 -12.26 2.45
CA GLY A 72 14.42 -12.53 1.53
C GLY A 72 13.03 -12.42 2.19
N ALA A 73 12.93 -11.67 3.30
CA ALA A 73 11.66 -11.39 3.97
C ALA A 73 10.63 -10.75 3.01
N LEU A 74 9.35 -11.02 3.30
CA LEU A 74 8.23 -10.46 2.55
C LEU A 74 8.07 -8.98 2.88
N LEU A 75 7.92 -8.15 1.84
CA LEU A 75 7.66 -6.72 1.98
C LEU A 75 6.17 -6.42 1.76
N PHE A 76 5.51 -5.80 2.72
CA PHE A 76 4.18 -5.24 2.58
C PHE A 76 4.27 -3.72 2.42
N VAL A 77 3.57 -3.18 1.41
CA VAL A 77 3.45 -1.75 1.20
C VAL A 77 1.98 -1.38 1.15
N ASP A 78 1.50 -0.67 2.16
CA ASP A 78 0.10 -0.27 2.26
C ASP A 78 -0.09 1.18 1.82
N ASP A 79 -1.19 1.45 1.13
CA ASP A 79 -1.53 2.77 0.56
C ASP A 79 -0.41 3.39 -0.27
N ALA A 80 0.19 2.62 -1.19
CA ALA A 80 1.35 3.05 -1.96
C ALA A 80 1.13 4.33 -2.80
N HIS A 81 -0.13 4.64 -3.12
CA HIS A 81 -0.54 5.87 -3.80
C HIS A 81 -0.35 7.14 -2.95
N LYS A 82 -0.13 7.01 -1.63
CA LYS A 82 0.18 8.12 -0.72
C LYS A 82 1.70 8.31 -0.51
N LEU A 83 2.54 7.47 -1.11
CA LEU A 83 4.00 7.54 -0.93
C LEU A 83 4.55 8.81 -1.56
N THR A 84 5.17 9.66 -0.75
CA THR A 84 5.77 10.92 -1.22
C THR A 84 7.10 11.19 -0.53
N GLY A 85 7.91 12.09 -1.10
CA GLY A 85 9.15 12.57 -0.51
C GLY A 85 10.11 11.46 -0.06
N ARG A 86 10.60 11.56 1.19
CA ARG A 86 11.56 10.60 1.76
C ARG A 86 10.99 9.18 1.91
N LYS A 87 9.71 9.05 2.29
CA LYS A 87 9.04 7.74 2.39
C LYS A 87 9.04 7.01 1.05
N ALA A 88 8.77 7.72 -0.05
CA ALA A 88 8.82 7.15 -1.39
C ALA A 88 10.23 6.68 -1.78
N GLN A 89 11.28 7.42 -1.39
CA GLN A 89 12.67 6.99 -1.63
C GLN A 89 13.01 5.71 -0.88
N VAL A 90 12.69 5.64 0.42
CA VAL A 90 12.94 4.44 1.26
C VAL A 90 12.16 3.25 0.74
N ALA A 91 10.86 3.42 0.46
CA ALA A 91 10.02 2.37 -0.10
C ALA A 91 10.55 1.86 -1.44
N ARG A 92 11.04 2.75 -2.32
CA ARG A 92 11.69 2.37 -3.58
C ARG A 92 12.91 1.48 -3.37
N THR A 93 13.79 1.83 -2.43
CA THR A 93 14.99 1.02 -2.12
C THR A 93 14.60 -0.35 -1.55
N CYS A 94 13.59 -0.38 -0.67
CA CYS A 94 13.03 -1.63 -0.13
C CYS A 94 12.44 -2.51 -1.26
N LEU A 95 11.68 -1.95 -2.19
CA LEU A 95 11.10 -2.67 -3.32
C LEU A 95 12.17 -3.26 -4.25
N LEU A 96 13.25 -2.50 -4.51
CA LEU A 96 14.36 -2.99 -5.31
C LEU A 96 15.09 -4.17 -4.66
N SER A 97 15.21 -4.13 -3.33
CA SER A 97 15.93 -5.13 -2.52
C SER A 97 15.09 -6.37 -2.22
N SER A 98 13.76 -6.21 -2.15
CA SER A 98 12.82 -7.29 -1.88
C SER A 98 12.69 -8.27 -3.05
N LYS A 99 12.62 -9.57 -2.74
CA LYS A 99 12.34 -10.62 -3.73
C LYS A 99 10.84 -10.79 -4.00
N ILE A 100 10.05 -10.73 -2.93
CA ILE A 100 8.59 -10.86 -2.95
C ILE A 100 8.02 -9.68 -2.18
N TRP A 101 7.02 -9.02 -2.78
CA TRP A 101 6.33 -7.91 -2.16
C TRP A 101 4.83 -7.99 -2.47
N ILE A 102 4.04 -7.44 -1.56
CA ILE A 102 2.60 -7.25 -1.70
C ILE A 102 2.34 -5.76 -1.49
N MET A 103 1.56 -5.16 -2.38
CA MET A 103 1.29 -3.74 -2.38
C MET A 103 -0.19 -3.47 -2.56
N THR A 104 -0.72 -2.49 -1.82
CA THR A 104 -2.06 -1.94 -2.02
C THR A 104 -1.96 -0.53 -2.58
N ALA A 105 -2.90 -0.16 -3.45
CA ALA A 105 -3.06 1.19 -3.95
C ALA A 105 -4.52 1.40 -4.36
N SER A 106 -5.03 2.62 -4.19
CA SER A 106 -6.39 2.97 -4.62
C SER A 106 -6.55 2.82 -6.14
N GLU A 107 -5.56 3.30 -6.91
CA GLU A 107 -5.50 3.14 -8.36
C GLU A 107 -4.04 3.03 -8.80
N GLU A 108 -3.75 2.18 -9.78
CA GLU A 108 -2.38 2.04 -10.33
C GLU A 108 -1.87 3.37 -10.94
N GLY A 109 -2.77 4.13 -11.57
CA GLY A 109 -2.47 5.46 -12.13
C GLY A 109 -2.10 6.52 -11.09
N ARG A 110 -2.35 6.28 -9.80
CA ARG A 110 -1.96 7.20 -8.70
C ARG A 110 -0.62 6.86 -8.06
N LEU A 111 0.04 5.76 -8.47
CA LEU A 111 1.35 5.41 -7.95
C LEU A 111 2.38 6.51 -8.27
N PRO A 112 3.32 6.82 -7.35
CA PRO A 112 4.34 7.83 -7.59
C PRO A 112 5.21 7.48 -8.80
N PRO A 113 5.62 8.48 -9.61
CA PRO A 113 6.41 8.26 -10.81
C PRO A 113 7.81 7.68 -10.52
N SER A 114 8.32 7.84 -9.29
CA SER A 114 9.59 7.27 -8.86
C SER A 114 9.54 5.76 -8.60
N ILE A 115 8.37 5.23 -8.24
CA ILE A 115 8.15 3.83 -7.86
C ILE A 115 7.52 3.05 -9.03
N ARG A 116 6.63 3.69 -9.79
CA ARG A 116 5.91 3.05 -10.90
C ARG A 116 6.82 2.26 -11.87
N PRO A 117 7.95 2.80 -12.36
CA PRO A 117 8.82 2.03 -13.26
C PRO A 117 9.44 0.80 -12.59
N VAL A 118 9.68 0.83 -11.27
CA VAL A 118 10.24 -0.31 -10.52
C VAL A 118 9.21 -1.44 -10.45
N ILE A 119 7.95 -1.08 -10.22
CA ILE A 119 6.82 -2.01 -10.18
C ILE A 119 6.59 -2.60 -11.58
N GLU A 120 6.45 -1.75 -12.60
CA GLU A 120 6.12 -2.18 -13.97
C GLU A 120 7.19 -3.11 -14.56
N ARG A 121 8.47 -2.86 -14.30
CA ARG A 121 9.58 -3.71 -14.75
C ARG A 121 9.52 -5.13 -14.18
N ARG A 122 8.90 -5.32 -13.01
CA ARG A 122 8.73 -6.63 -12.36
C ARG A 122 7.50 -7.38 -12.89
N ASN A 123 6.66 -6.75 -13.71
CA ASN A 123 5.39 -7.26 -14.23
C ASN A 123 4.56 -8.02 -13.18
N PRO A 124 4.10 -7.35 -12.11
CA PRO A 124 3.44 -7.99 -10.99
C PRO A 124 2.07 -8.54 -11.37
N GLN A 125 1.63 -9.57 -10.63
CA GLN A 125 0.23 -9.98 -10.64
C GLN A 125 -0.64 -8.85 -10.07
N ARG A 126 -1.67 -8.48 -10.82
CA ARG A 126 -2.62 -7.43 -10.42
C ARG A 126 -3.94 -8.09 -10.07
N THR A 127 -4.41 -7.82 -8.85
CA THR A 127 -5.73 -8.24 -8.39
C THR A 127 -6.52 -6.98 -8.10
N ASN A 128 -7.49 -6.65 -8.96
CA ASN A 128 -8.41 -5.54 -8.71
C ASN A 128 -9.45 -6.01 -7.69
N LEU A 129 -9.36 -5.46 -6.48
CA LEU A 129 -10.40 -5.62 -5.47
C LEU A 129 -11.55 -4.70 -5.87
N LEU A 130 -12.46 -5.22 -6.69
CA LEU A 130 -13.71 -4.55 -6.99
C LEU A 130 -14.57 -4.61 -5.73
N THR A 131 -14.54 -3.55 -4.93
CA THR A 131 -15.63 -3.28 -3.98
C THR A 131 -16.81 -2.73 -4.77
N ASP A 132 -17.37 -3.52 -5.68
CA ASP A 132 -18.73 -3.28 -6.21
C ASP A 132 -19.75 -3.72 -5.16
N ALA A 133 -19.65 -3.15 -3.95
CA ALA A 133 -20.68 -3.29 -2.95
C ALA A 133 -21.83 -2.34 -3.34
N SER A 134 -22.87 -2.87 -3.99
CA SER A 134 -24.22 -2.27 -4.13
C SER A 134 -24.34 -0.96 -4.94
N TYR A 135 -23.25 -0.32 -5.38
CA TYR A 135 -23.33 0.99 -6.04
C TYR A 135 -23.97 0.96 -7.43
N ASP A 136 -23.83 -0.14 -8.17
CA ASP A 136 -24.57 -0.31 -9.43
C ASP A 136 -26.06 -0.56 -9.19
N THR A 137 -26.44 -1.21 -8.08
CA THR A 137 -27.84 -1.37 -7.70
C THR A 137 -28.48 -0.03 -7.36
N THR A 138 -27.76 0.90 -6.73
CA THR A 138 -28.30 2.25 -6.45
C THR A 138 -28.59 3.03 -7.73
N LYS A 139 -27.72 2.93 -8.75
CA LYS A 139 -28.00 3.53 -10.06
C LYS A 139 -29.21 2.89 -10.73
N ALA A 140 -29.30 1.56 -10.70
CA ALA A 140 -30.45 0.83 -11.23
C ALA A 140 -31.76 1.21 -10.51
N LEU A 141 -31.72 1.36 -9.19
CA LEU A 141 -32.86 1.80 -8.38
C LEU A 141 -33.31 3.23 -8.73
N ILE A 142 -32.37 4.16 -8.90
CA ILE A 142 -32.70 5.55 -9.26
C ILE A 142 -33.33 5.60 -10.66
N TRP A 143 -32.78 4.86 -11.63
CA TRP A 143 -33.40 4.76 -12.96
C TRP A 143 -34.76 4.04 -12.93
N PHE A 144 -34.94 3.07 -12.04
CA PHE A 144 -36.23 2.42 -11.82
C PHE A 144 -37.27 3.38 -11.22
N ILE A 145 -36.88 4.24 -10.29
CA ILE A 145 -37.75 5.30 -9.74
C ILE A 145 -38.12 6.31 -10.83
N VAL A 146 -37.15 6.74 -11.65
CA VAL A 146 -37.41 7.62 -12.81
C VAL A 146 -38.42 6.98 -13.77
N ALA A 147 -38.28 5.68 -14.06
CA ALA A 147 -39.22 4.95 -14.89
C ALA A 147 -40.63 4.90 -14.28
N MET A 148 -40.76 4.67 -12.96
CA MET A 148 -42.05 4.71 -12.27
C MET A 148 -42.70 6.10 -12.29
N CYS A 149 -41.92 7.17 -12.14
CA CYS A 149 -42.44 8.55 -12.24
C CYS A 149 -43.00 8.86 -13.64
N ILE A 150 -42.38 8.33 -14.70
CA ILE A 150 -42.87 8.49 -16.06
C ILE A 150 -44.19 7.72 -16.25
N VAL A 151 -44.26 6.46 -15.78
CA VAL A 151 -45.46 5.62 -15.90
C VAL A 151 -46.64 6.18 -15.09
N SER A 152 -46.39 6.80 -13.93
CA SER A 152 -47.43 7.41 -13.10
C SER A 152 -47.89 8.79 -13.59
N GLY A 153 -47.31 9.32 -14.67
CA GLY A 153 -47.63 10.64 -15.21
C GLY A 153 -47.00 11.81 -14.43
N ALA A 154 -46.08 11.54 -13.50
CA ALA A 154 -45.29 12.54 -12.76
C ALA A 154 -43.96 12.83 -13.47
N TRP A 155 -44.03 13.23 -14.74
CA TRP A 155 -42.87 13.41 -15.61
C TRP A 155 -41.95 14.55 -15.15
N GLU A 156 -42.46 15.58 -14.47
CA GLU A 156 -41.62 16.64 -13.90
C GLU A 156 -40.72 16.12 -12.77
N ALA A 157 -41.24 15.24 -11.90
CA ALA A 157 -40.47 14.63 -10.83
C ALA A 157 -39.38 13.68 -11.37
N GLY A 158 -39.71 12.90 -12.41
CA GLY A 158 -38.75 12.03 -13.09
C GLY A 158 -37.59 12.82 -13.72
N ALA A 159 -37.89 13.97 -14.34
CA ALA A 159 -36.88 14.84 -14.95
C ALA A 159 -35.91 15.44 -13.91
N VAL A 160 -36.42 15.88 -12.75
CA VAL A 160 -35.59 16.41 -11.66
C VAL A 160 -34.66 15.34 -11.09
N VAL A 161 -35.19 14.15 -10.78
CA VAL A 161 -34.40 13.04 -10.22
C VAL A 161 -33.35 12.54 -11.20
N GLY A 162 -33.72 12.38 -12.48
CA GLY A 162 -32.78 11.97 -13.53
C GLY A 162 -31.68 13.02 -13.78
N GLY A 163 -32.04 14.31 -13.76
CA GLY A 163 -31.09 15.42 -13.88
C GLY A 163 -30.09 15.46 -12.73
N LEU A 164 -30.55 15.30 -11.48
CA LEU A 164 -29.67 15.25 -10.31
C LEU A 164 -28.73 14.04 -10.35
N GLN A 165 -29.20 12.89 -10.81
CA GLN A 165 -28.37 11.69 -10.96
C GLN A 165 -27.27 11.88 -12.03
N MET A 166 -27.60 12.52 -13.16
CA MET A 166 -26.61 12.83 -14.20
C MET A 166 -25.56 13.84 -13.73
N LEU A 167 -25.93 14.79 -12.87
CA LEU A 167 -25.00 15.75 -12.27
C LEU A 167 -24.12 15.10 -11.18
N GLY A 168 -24.63 14.12 -10.45
CA GLY A 168 -23.93 13.42 -9.37
C GLY A 168 -23.00 12.28 -9.82
N SER A 169 -23.10 11.81 -11.06
CA SER A 169 -22.36 10.65 -11.58
C SER A 169 -20.90 10.89 -11.94
N GLY A 170 -20.27 11.96 -11.42
CA GLY A 170 -18.85 12.22 -11.62
C GLY A 170 -18.00 11.07 -11.04
N ARG A 171 -16.99 10.63 -11.80
CA ARG A 171 -16.06 9.50 -11.47
C ARG A 171 -15.29 9.66 -10.14
N ARG A 172 -15.52 10.73 -9.39
CA ARG A 172 -14.85 11.12 -8.14
C ARG A 172 -15.80 11.64 -7.04
N SER A 173 -17.12 11.66 -7.25
CA SER A 173 -18.04 12.30 -6.29
C SER A 173 -18.11 11.61 -4.91
N ALA A 174 -17.70 10.34 -4.81
CA ALA A 174 -17.85 9.53 -3.60
C ALA A 174 -16.53 9.04 -2.97
N ARG A 175 -15.36 9.41 -3.50
CA ARG A 175 -14.07 9.01 -2.89
C ARG A 175 -13.59 10.13 -1.97
N ALA A 176 -13.86 9.99 -0.68
CA ALA A 176 -13.05 10.65 0.33
C ALA A 176 -11.62 10.10 0.19
N ASP A 177 -10.67 10.99 -0.06
CA ASP A 177 -9.29 10.63 -0.36
C ASP A 177 -8.58 9.97 0.83
#